data_AF-A0A4U8WE98-F1
#
_entry.id   AF-A0A4U8WE98-F1
#
_cell.length_a   1.000
_cell.length_b   1.000
_cell.length_c   1.000
_cell.angle_alpha   90.00
_cell.angle_beta   90.00
_cell.angle_gamma   90.00
#
_symmetry.space_group_name_H-M   'P 1'
#
loop_
_entity.id
_entity.type
_entity.pdbx_description
1 polymer ?
#
loop_
_entity_poly.entity_id
_entity_poly.type
_entity_poly.pdbx_seq_one_letter_code
_entity_poly.pdbx_strand_id
1 'polypeptide(L)'
;MNINWSITQTDIDRIRKVVADNDNAFLKSRYLRNVEKENIVINKEKIIQTMLMCLLTSQQRSGPNSTVGQFLRLNPFPITNNTLLECNSLELYIKTTLQQNGLTRYVNRISIFFTKNYTKINNNNWSLIDTLQELINSDSKLKERQIADNLANEFDGFGPKQSRNFLQALGLTKYEIPIDSRITNWLNDFGFPMKLTSLSLSDVGYYHFVSDGIQNLCEKAKIFPCILDAAIFSSFDNDEWTYENTIF
;
A
#
# COMPACT_ATOMS: atom_id res chain seq x y z
N MET A 1 8.60 -11.40 -28.96
CA MET A 1 7.45 -12.24 -28.58
C MET A 1 6.43 -11.32 -27.92
N ASN A 2 5.14 -11.42 -28.29
CA ASN A 2 4.08 -10.57 -27.74
C ASN A 2 3.16 -11.42 -26.87
N ILE A 3 2.75 -10.89 -25.72
CA ILE A 3 1.73 -11.50 -24.86
C ILE A 3 0.47 -10.67 -24.98
N ASN A 4 -0.69 -11.32 -25.15
CA ASN A 4 -1.98 -10.65 -25.24
C ASN A 4 -2.94 -11.21 -24.17
N TRP A 5 -3.56 -10.34 -23.40
CA TRP A 5 -4.56 -10.69 -22.39
C TRP A 5 -5.94 -10.70 -23.04
N SER A 6 -6.55 -11.87 -23.19
CA SER A 6 -7.92 -11.99 -23.69
C SER A 6 -8.91 -11.60 -22.60
N ILE A 7 -9.50 -10.41 -22.70
CA ILE A 7 -10.47 -9.86 -21.74
C ILE A 7 -11.84 -9.80 -22.40
N THR A 8 -12.81 -10.50 -21.84
CA THR A 8 -14.19 -10.57 -22.33
C THR A 8 -15.07 -9.48 -21.73
N GLN A 9 -16.27 -9.28 -22.28
CA GLN A 9 -17.26 -8.38 -21.68
C GLN A 9 -17.68 -8.86 -20.27
N THR A 10 -17.79 -10.17 -20.06
CA THR A 10 -18.08 -10.76 -18.75
C THR A 10 -17.01 -10.39 -17.71
N ASP A 11 -15.74 -10.39 -18.10
CA ASP A 11 -14.64 -9.98 -17.22
C ASP A 11 -14.77 -8.51 -16.81
N ILE A 12 -15.07 -7.64 -17.79
CA ILE A 12 -15.30 -6.21 -17.58
C ILE A 12 -16.48 -5.97 -16.64
N ASP A 13 -17.59 -6.66 -16.85
CA ASP A 13 -18.81 -6.49 -16.06
C ASP A 13 -18.62 -6.94 -14.61
N ARG A 14 -17.89 -8.04 -14.39
CA ARG A 14 -17.52 -8.51 -13.04
C ARG A 14 -16.63 -7.53 -12.30
N ILE A 15 -15.67 -6.91 -13.00
CA ILE A 15 -14.81 -5.87 -12.44
C ILE A 15 -15.61 -4.63 -12.04
N ARG A 16 -16.54 -4.17 -12.89
CA ARG A 16 -17.42 -3.06 -12.55
C ARG A 16 -18.35 -3.40 -11.39
N LYS A 17 -18.85 -4.63 -11.36
CA LYS A 17 -19.73 -5.12 -10.29
C LYS A 17 -19.03 -5.11 -8.94
N VAL A 18 -17.81 -5.63 -8.81
CA VAL A 18 -17.11 -5.62 -7.50
C VAL A 18 -16.86 -4.19 -7.00
N VAL A 19 -16.57 -3.25 -7.90
CA VAL A 19 -16.43 -1.83 -7.53
C VAL A 19 -17.77 -1.25 -7.07
N ALA A 20 -18.85 -1.48 -7.81
CA ALA A 20 -20.18 -0.96 -7.46
C ALA A 20 -20.73 -1.57 -6.16
N ASP A 21 -20.54 -2.88 -5.94
CA ASP A 21 -20.98 -3.58 -4.74
C ASP A 21 -20.23 -3.13 -3.48
N ASN A 22 -19.07 -2.47 -3.63
CA ASN A 22 -18.21 -2.06 -2.52
C ASN A 22 -18.00 -0.53 -2.49
N ASP A 23 -19.00 0.26 -2.88
CA ASP A 23 -18.99 1.73 -2.82
C ASP A 23 -19.14 2.29 -1.39
N ASN A 24 -18.21 1.91 -0.52
CA ASN A 24 -18.14 2.31 0.89
C ASN A 24 -17.16 3.47 1.12
N ALA A 25 -17.05 3.90 2.38
CA ALA A 25 -16.20 5.02 2.77
C ALA A 25 -14.72 4.81 2.37
N PHE A 26 -14.20 3.58 2.45
CA PHE A 26 -12.81 3.28 2.09
C PHE A 26 -12.56 3.47 0.60
N LEU A 27 -13.46 3.00 -0.27
CA LEU A 27 -13.37 3.21 -1.72
C LEU A 27 -13.44 4.70 -2.07
N LYS A 28 -14.35 5.45 -1.42
CA LYS A 28 -14.52 6.89 -1.64
C LYS A 28 -13.29 7.69 -1.23
N SER A 29 -12.75 7.42 -0.05
CA SER A 29 -11.48 8.02 0.39
C SER A 29 -10.33 7.67 -0.56
N ARG A 30 -10.28 6.43 -1.06
CA ARG A 30 -9.29 6.04 -2.06
C ARG A 30 -9.44 6.84 -3.36
N TYR A 31 -10.66 7.03 -3.84
CA TYR A 31 -10.91 7.81 -5.06
C TYR A 31 -10.43 9.25 -4.90
N LEU A 32 -10.93 9.97 -3.88
CA LEU A 32 -10.57 11.38 -3.64
C LEU A 32 -9.05 11.54 -3.50
N ARG A 33 -8.41 10.60 -2.82
CA ARG A 33 -7.00 10.72 -2.51
C ARG A 33 -6.08 10.29 -3.66
N ASN A 34 -6.31 9.13 -4.26
CA ASN A 34 -5.39 8.58 -5.26
C ASN A 34 -5.69 9.05 -6.68
N VAL A 35 -6.98 9.27 -7.00
CA VAL A 35 -7.42 9.69 -8.34
C VAL A 35 -7.47 11.21 -8.44
N GLU A 36 -8.21 11.86 -7.54
CA GLU A 36 -8.36 13.33 -7.54
C GLU A 36 -7.17 14.06 -6.88
N LYS A 37 -6.28 13.32 -6.19
CA LYS A 37 -5.11 13.87 -5.50
C LYS A 37 -5.47 14.96 -4.48
N GLU A 38 -6.62 14.82 -3.83
CA GLU A 38 -7.05 15.76 -2.81
C GLU A 38 -6.21 15.60 -1.53
N ASN A 39 -5.80 16.73 -0.96
CA ASN A 39 -5.14 16.82 0.35
C ASN A 39 -3.90 15.93 0.50
N ILE A 40 -3.12 15.74 -0.57
CA ILE A 40 -1.87 14.97 -0.51
C ILE A 40 -0.82 15.72 0.32
N VAL A 41 -0.46 15.13 1.45
CA VAL A 41 0.62 15.62 2.31
C VAL A 41 1.79 14.66 2.27
N ILE A 42 2.94 15.14 1.78
CA ILE A 42 4.21 14.42 1.81
C ILE A 42 5.16 15.17 2.73
N ASN A 43 5.25 14.70 3.97
CA ASN A 43 6.17 15.24 4.97
C ASN A 43 6.77 14.09 5.79
N LYS A 44 7.70 14.42 6.69
CA LYS A 44 8.43 13.45 7.51
C LYS A 44 7.49 12.57 8.32
N GLU A 45 6.50 13.18 8.96
CA GLU A 45 5.52 12.48 9.80
C GLU A 45 4.69 11.48 9.00
N LYS A 46 4.21 11.88 7.81
CA LYS A 46 3.42 10.98 6.97
C LYS A 46 4.25 9.84 6.42
N ILE A 47 5.51 10.08 6.05
CA ILE A 47 6.44 9.02 5.62
C ILE A 47 6.70 8.03 6.77
N ILE A 48 6.95 8.52 7.98
CA ILE A 48 7.17 7.69 9.18
C ILE A 48 5.96 6.79 9.46
N GLN A 49 4.77 7.38 9.53
CA GLN A 49 3.52 6.66 9.79
C GLN A 49 3.25 5.62 8.69
N THR A 50 3.43 5.99 7.42
CA THR A 50 3.19 5.10 6.28
C THR A 50 4.21 3.97 6.23
N MET A 51 5.48 4.23 6.54
CA MET A 51 6.52 3.20 6.61
C MET A 51 6.20 2.16 7.69
N LEU A 52 5.77 2.60 8.87
CA LEU A 52 5.31 1.68 9.93
C LEU A 52 4.09 0.87 9.50
N MET A 53 3.12 1.52 8.84
CA MET A 53 1.94 0.84 8.30
C MET A 53 2.34 -0.29 7.33
N CYS A 54 3.28 -0.06 6.41
CA CYS A 54 3.78 -1.10 5.50
C CYS A 54 4.49 -2.25 6.23
N LEU A 55 5.35 -1.93 7.20
CA LEU A 55 6.08 -2.95 7.97
C LEU A 55 5.13 -3.82 8.82
N LEU A 56 4.14 -3.19 9.46
CA LEU A 56 3.12 -3.86 10.27
C LEU A 56 2.22 -4.76 9.42
N THR A 57 1.75 -4.28 8.27
CA THR A 57 0.78 -4.97 7.39
C THR A 57 1.38 -6.05 6.50
N SER A 58 2.69 -6.27 6.56
CA SER A 58 3.35 -7.36 5.85
C SER A 58 2.76 -8.72 6.19
N GLN A 59 2.35 -8.92 7.44
CA GLN A 59 1.85 -10.18 7.99
C GLN A 59 0.68 -9.99 8.99
N GLN A 60 0.15 -8.76 9.14
CA GLN A 60 -0.92 -8.45 10.08
C GLN A 60 -2.08 -7.77 9.36
N ARG A 61 -3.31 -8.08 9.78
CA ARG A 61 -4.52 -7.47 9.23
C ARG A 61 -4.59 -5.99 9.64
N SER A 62 -4.85 -5.09 8.69
CA SER A 62 -5.09 -3.65 8.88
C SER A 62 -6.54 -3.24 8.61
N GLY A 63 -7.49 -4.16 8.80
CA GLY A 63 -8.90 -3.86 8.71
C GLY A 63 -9.34 -2.82 9.76
N PRO A 64 -10.58 -2.32 9.66
CA PRO A 64 -11.03 -1.14 10.41
C PRO A 64 -10.92 -1.34 11.93
N ASN A 65 -11.17 -2.57 12.41
CA ASN A 65 -11.18 -2.92 13.83
C ASN A 65 -9.90 -3.64 14.30
N SER A 66 -8.85 -3.73 13.47
CA SER A 66 -7.62 -4.42 13.88
C SER A 66 -6.76 -3.56 14.79
N THR A 67 -5.91 -4.19 15.61
CA THR A 67 -4.92 -3.50 16.46
C THR A 67 -4.00 -2.59 15.65
N VAL A 68 -3.62 -3.04 14.44
CA VAL A 68 -2.82 -2.22 13.51
C VAL A 68 -3.61 -1.00 13.05
N GLY A 69 -4.87 -1.17 12.64
CA GLY A 69 -5.73 -0.07 12.22
C GLY A 69 -5.96 0.96 13.34
N GLN A 70 -6.22 0.48 14.55
CA GLN A 70 -6.40 1.34 15.74
C GLN A 70 -5.13 2.13 16.07
N PHE A 71 -3.96 1.48 16.07
CA PHE A 71 -2.68 2.15 16.29
C PHE A 71 -2.39 3.23 15.25
N LEU A 72 -2.64 2.93 13.97
CA LEU A 72 -2.38 3.87 12.88
C LEU A 72 -3.31 5.09 12.89
N ARG A 73 -4.47 5.00 13.57
CA ARG A 73 -5.41 6.13 13.73
C ARG A 73 -5.17 6.98 14.97
N LEU A 74 -4.19 6.64 15.81
CA LEU A 74 -3.86 7.48 16.96
C LEU A 74 -3.57 8.91 16.50
N ASN A 75 -4.23 9.88 17.15
CA ASN A 75 -4.08 11.29 16.87
C ASN A 75 -3.94 12.06 18.21
N PRO A 76 -2.77 12.67 18.49
CA PRO A 76 -1.57 12.68 17.65
C PRO A 76 -0.96 11.27 17.49
N PHE A 77 -0.32 11.02 16.35
CA PHE A 77 0.39 9.76 16.12
C PHE A 77 1.64 9.72 17.02
N PRO A 78 1.88 8.63 17.78
CA PRO A 78 2.87 8.65 18.87
C PRO A 78 4.33 8.68 18.42
N ILE A 79 4.62 8.31 17.16
CA ILE A 79 5.99 8.23 16.63
C ILE A 79 6.18 9.36 15.64
N THR A 80 6.93 10.37 16.04
CA THR A 80 7.21 11.58 15.24
C THR A 80 8.68 11.73 14.89
N ASN A 81 9.01 12.53 13.88
CA ASN A 81 10.41 12.80 13.54
C ASN A 81 11.19 13.38 14.74
N ASN A 82 10.58 14.27 15.52
CA ASN A 82 11.23 14.86 16.70
C ASN A 82 11.54 13.81 17.77
N THR A 83 10.56 12.97 18.11
CA THR A 83 10.78 11.88 19.09
C THR A 83 11.86 10.89 18.65
N LEU A 84 12.01 10.68 17.34
CA LEU A 84 13.04 9.81 16.78
C LEU A 84 14.44 10.46 16.83
N LEU A 85 14.54 11.76 16.65
CA LEU A 85 15.82 12.49 16.77
C LEU A 85 16.32 12.57 18.21
N GLU A 86 15.42 12.62 19.18
CA GLU A 86 15.76 12.76 20.60
C GLU A 86 16.05 11.42 21.30
N CYS A 87 15.69 10.29 20.68
CA CYS A 87 15.84 9.00 21.32
C CYS A 87 17.28 8.46 21.26
N ASN A 88 17.76 7.91 22.37
CA ASN A 88 19.10 7.29 22.44
C ASN A 88 19.20 6.01 21.59
N SER A 89 18.09 5.28 21.45
CA SER A 89 18.00 4.06 20.66
C SER A 89 16.67 4.00 19.92
N LEU A 90 16.72 4.28 18.62
CA LEU A 90 15.59 4.20 17.70
C LEU A 90 14.92 2.82 17.75
N GLU A 91 15.71 1.75 17.69
CA GLU A 91 15.20 0.39 17.68
C GLU A 91 14.43 0.06 18.97
N LEU A 92 15.00 0.41 20.13
CA LEU A 92 14.34 0.18 21.41
C LEU A 92 13.07 1.03 21.55
N TYR A 93 13.13 2.31 21.16
CA TYR A 93 11.97 3.20 21.20
C TYR A 93 10.81 2.69 20.35
N ILE A 94 11.07 2.30 19.09
CA ILE A 94 10.04 1.74 18.20
C ILE A 94 9.49 0.44 18.78
N LYS A 95 10.36 -0.47 19.22
CA LYS A 95 9.95 -1.75 19.81
C LYS A 95 9.03 -1.54 21.01
N THR A 96 9.42 -0.70 21.95
CA THR A 96 8.65 -0.44 23.17
C THR A 96 7.32 0.24 22.84
N THR A 97 7.32 1.23 21.94
CA THR A 97 6.09 1.93 21.54
C THR A 97 5.09 0.97 20.89
N LEU A 98 5.56 0.09 19.99
CA LEU A 98 4.72 -0.92 19.35
C LEU A 98 4.17 -1.92 20.39
N GLN A 99 5.00 -2.42 21.30
CA GLN A 99 4.59 -3.36 22.35
C GLN A 99 3.54 -2.75 23.30
N GLN A 100 3.71 -1.49 23.70
CA GLN A 100 2.74 -0.77 24.54
C GLN A 100 1.37 -0.62 23.87
N ASN A 101 1.34 -0.63 22.54
CA ASN A 101 0.11 -0.59 21.74
C ASN A 101 -0.38 -1.97 21.30
N GLY A 102 0.10 -3.05 21.95
CA GLY A 102 -0.32 -4.43 21.66
C GLY A 102 0.26 -5.02 20.37
N LEU A 103 1.17 -4.33 19.69
CA LEU A 103 1.79 -4.76 18.43
C LEU A 103 3.08 -5.56 18.71
N THR A 104 2.92 -6.84 19.05
CA THR A 104 4.03 -7.71 19.46
C THR A 104 4.58 -8.59 18.33
N ARG A 105 3.77 -8.86 17.29
CA ARG A 105 4.13 -9.78 16.20
C ARG A 105 5.25 -9.21 15.34
N TYR A 106 6.34 -9.97 15.21
CA TYR A 106 7.58 -9.58 14.51
C TYR A 106 8.19 -8.25 14.97
N VAL A 107 7.85 -7.77 16.18
CA VAL A 107 8.22 -6.43 16.65
C VAL A 107 9.73 -6.18 16.60
N ASN A 108 10.55 -7.19 16.93
CA ASN A 108 12.01 -7.09 16.84
C ASN A 108 12.46 -6.77 15.41
N ARG A 109 11.97 -7.54 14.42
CA ARG A 109 12.34 -7.37 13.01
C ARG A 109 11.81 -6.04 12.45
N ILE A 110 10.57 -5.68 12.79
CA ILE A 110 9.96 -4.41 12.37
C ILE A 110 10.77 -3.22 12.90
N SER A 111 11.20 -3.28 14.17
CA SER A 111 11.98 -2.19 14.79
C SER A 111 13.36 -2.03 14.14
N ILE A 112 14.02 -3.15 13.82
CA ILE A 112 15.30 -3.16 13.08
C ILE A 112 15.12 -2.54 11.68
N PHE A 113 14.13 -3.02 10.92
CA PHE A 113 13.88 -2.54 9.56
C PHE A 113 13.50 -1.05 9.53
N PHE A 114 12.60 -0.63 10.42
CA PHE A 114 12.24 0.77 10.56
C PHE A 114 13.47 1.63 10.87
N THR A 115 14.30 1.21 11.83
CA THR A 115 15.50 1.97 12.25
C THR A 115 16.47 2.14 11.09
N LYS A 116 16.73 1.09 10.32
CA LYS A 116 17.63 1.15 9.16
C LYS A 116 17.08 2.08 8.08
N ASN A 117 15.80 1.94 7.75
CA ASN A 117 15.15 2.76 6.74
C ASN A 117 15.12 4.24 7.15
N TYR A 118 14.68 4.54 8.37
CA TYR A 118 14.66 5.89 8.91
C TYR A 118 16.05 6.53 8.92
N THR A 119 17.06 5.80 9.42
CA THR A 119 18.45 6.30 9.44
C THR A 119 18.94 6.62 8.03
N LYS A 120 18.65 5.75 7.05
CA LYS A 120 18.99 5.98 5.64
C LYS A 120 18.31 7.25 5.10
N ILE A 121 16.99 7.39 5.29
CA ILE A 121 16.23 8.57 4.83
C ILE A 121 16.78 9.85 5.48
N ASN A 122 17.04 9.81 6.79
CA ASN A 122 17.53 10.96 7.54
C ASN A 122 18.93 11.38 7.09
N ASN A 123 19.84 10.42 6.90
CA ASN A 123 21.20 10.68 6.42
C ASN A 123 21.22 11.24 4.99
N ASN A 124 20.23 10.91 4.18
CA ASN A 124 20.05 11.47 2.84
C ASN A 124 19.25 12.79 2.83
N ASN A 125 19.15 13.46 3.97
CA ASN A 125 18.45 14.74 4.13
C ASN A 125 17.01 14.71 3.61
N TRP A 126 16.33 13.56 3.72
CA TRP A 126 14.94 13.40 3.28
C TRP A 126 14.71 13.65 1.78
N SER A 127 15.71 13.45 0.92
CA SER A 127 15.57 13.57 -0.55
C SER A 127 14.45 12.70 -1.14
N LEU A 128 14.03 11.65 -0.44
CA LEU A 128 12.84 10.87 -0.76
C LEU A 128 11.58 11.73 -0.93
N ILE A 129 11.42 12.80 -0.15
CA ILE A 129 10.26 13.69 -0.26
C ILE A 129 10.16 14.26 -1.67
N ASP A 130 11.28 14.72 -2.23
CA ASP A 130 11.33 15.29 -3.58
C ASP A 130 10.92 14.24 -4.62
N THR A 131 11.50 13.03 -4.53
CA THR A 131 11.15 11.90 -5.39
C THR A 131 9.65 11.57 -5.33
N LEU A 132 9.03 11.61 -4.15
CA LEU A 132 7.61 11.33 -3.98
C LEU A 132 6.72 12.48 -4.48
N GLN A 133 7.16 13.74 -4.31
CA GLN A 133 6.44 14.91 -4.82
C GLN A 133 6.34 14.90 -6.35
N GLU A 134 7.33 14.31 -7.04
CA GLU A 134 7.25 14.13 -8.48
C GLU A 134 6.04 13.29 -8.94
N LEU A 135 5.49 12.42 -8.08
CA LEU A 135 4.29 11.62 -8.36
C LEU A 135 2.98 12.35 -8.11
N ILE A 136 3.00 13.51 -7.45
CA ILE A 136 1.78 14.33 -7.27
C ILE A 136 1.33 14.84 -8.65
N ASN A 137 2.28 15.34 -9.44
CA ASN A 137 2.02 15.97 -10.73
C ASN A 137 2.17 15.02 -11.92
N SER A 138 2.50 13.74 -11.67
CA SER A 138 2.71 12.75 -12.73
C SER A 138 1.50 11.84 -12.87
N ASP A 139 1.01 11.70 -14.10
CA ASP A 139 0.03 10.69 -14.49
C ASP A 139 0.71 9.61 -15.34
N SER A 140 1.69 8.90 -14.76
CA SER A 140 2.52 7.93 -15.49
C SER A 140 2.65 6.60 -14.76
N LYS A 141 2.05 5.56 -15.35
CA LYS A 141 2.22 4.16 -14.91
C LYS A 141 3.70 3.77 -14.80
N LEU A 142 4.54 4.20 -15.75
CA LEU A 142 5.97 3.87 -15.75
C LEU A 142 6.68 4.50 -14.54
N LYS A 143 6.36 5.77 -14.24
CA LYS A 143 6.99 6.50 -13.13
C LYS A 143 6.58 5.92 -11.78
N GLU A 144 5.30 5.59 -11.60
CA GLU A 144 4.81 4.88 -10.41
C GLU A 144 5.57 3.56 -10.20
N ARG A 145 5.72 2.75 -11.25
CA ARG A 145 6.45 1.47 -11.19
C ARG A 145 7.92 1.65 -10.83
N GLN A 146 8.62 2.58 -11.49
CA GLN A 146 10.04 2.85 -11.24
C GLN A 146 10.29 3.25 -9.79
N ILE A 147 9.47 4.16 -9.24
CA ILE A 147 9.62 4.58 -7.85
C ILE A 147 9.25 3.43 -6.89
N ALA A 148 8.22 2.64 -7.20
CA ALA A 148 7.88 1.46 -6.40
C ALA A 148 9.00 0.41 -6.38
N ASP A 149 9.67 0.18 -7.51
CA ASP A 149 10.76 -0.80 -7.58
C ASP A 149 12.02 -0.28 -6.87
N ASN A 150 12.33 1.02 -6.98
CA ASN A 150 13.40 1.64 -6.20
C ASN A 150 13.16 1.47 -4.70
N LEU A 151 11.94 1.79 -4.22
CA LEU A 151 11.59 1.60 -2.81
C LEU A 151 11.68 0.14 -2.36
N ALA A 152 11.29 -0.81 -3.21
CA ALA A 152 11.40 -2.24 -2.89
C ALA A 152 12.85 -2.70 -2.73
N ASN A 153 13.78 -2.13 -3.50
CA ASN A 153 15.21 -2.44 -3.41
C ASN A 153 15.91 -1.72 -2.26
N GLU A 154 15.39 -0.54 -1.89
CA GLU A 154 16.08 0.36 -0.99
C GLU A 154 15.68 0.24 0.49
N PHE A 155 14.47 -0.23 0.77
CA PHE A 155 13.91 -0.30 2.11
C PHE A 155 13.90 -1.73 2.63
N ASP A 156 14.49 -1.94 3.79
CA ASP A 156 14.41 -3.19 4.51
C ASP A 156 12.95 -3.51 4.87
N GLY A 157 12.55 -4.76 4.62
CA GLY A 157 11.17 -5.22 4.82
C GLY A 157 10.20 -4.80 3.71
N PHE A 158 10.66 -4.07 2.70
CA PHE A 158 9.89 -3.80 1.50
C PHE A 158 10.19 -4.85 0.43
N GLY A 159 9.17 -5.14 -0.36
CA GLY A 159 9.23 -5.93 -1.57
C GLY A 159 8.16 -5.40 -2.52
N PRO A 160 7.90 -6.06 -3.66
CA PRO A 160 7.00 -5.53 -4.68
C PRO A 160 5.65 -5.05 -4.14
N LYS A 161 5.02 -5.83 -3.25
CA LYS A 161 3.77 -5.45 -2.57
C LYS A 161 3.91 -4.21 -1.70
N GLN A 162 4.89 -4.19 -0.79
CA GLN A 162 4.93 -3.16 0.25
C GLN A 162 5.33 -1.78 -0.27
N SER A 163 6.17 -1.72 -1.30
CA SER A 163 6.47 -0.44 -1.95
C SER A 163 5.24 0.17 -2.62
N ARG A 164 4.38 -0.66 -3.20
CA ARG A 164 3.11 -0.22 -3.81
C ARG A 164 2.08 0.17 -2.76
N ASN A 165 1.98 -0.58 -1.65
CA ASN A 165 1.21 -0.15 -0.48
C ASN A 165 1.68 1.23 0.02
N PHE A 166 2.99 1.45 0.11
CA PHE A 166 3.55 2.71 0.60
C PHE A 166 3.13 3.88 -0.30
N LEU A 167 3.34 3.78 -1.60
CA LEU A 167 2.95 4.84 -2.54
C LEU A 167 1.43 5.05 -2.59
N GLN A 168 0.66 3.96 -2.61
CA GLN A 168 -0.79 4.03 -2.67
C GLN A 168 -1.37 4.66 -1.39
N ALA A 169 -0.83 4.30 -0.23
CA ALA A 169 -1.17 4.88 1.05
C ALA A 169 -0.67 6.32 1.23
N LEU A 170 0.20 6.83 0.36
CA LEU A 170 0.52 8.26 0.22
C LEU A 170 -0.37 8.99 -0.81
N GLY A 171 -1.26 8.28 -1.51
CA GLY A 171 -2.11 8.84 -2.56
C GLY A 171 -1.40 8.97 -3.90
N LEU A 172 -0.24 8.31 -4.06
CA LEU A 172 0.69 8.54 -5.15
C LEU A 172 0.53 7.57 -6.32
N THR A 173 -0.35 6.57 -6.23
CA THR A 173 -0.61 5.63 -7.32
C THR A 173 -2.04 5.64 -7.80
N LYS A 174 -2.22 5.70 -9.11
CA LYS A 174 -3.46 5.32 -9.80
C LYS A 174 -3.34 3.94 -10.45
N TYR A 175 -2.16 3.67 -11.02
CA TYR A 175 -1.93 2.55 -11.94
C TYR A 175 -1.26 1.36 -11.25
N GLU A 176 -0.33 1.57 -10.31
CA GLU A 176 0.28 0.46 -9.57
C GLU A 176 -0.65 -0.04 -8.45
N ILE A 177 -0.69 -1.38 -8.30
CA ILE A 177 -1.56 -2.10 -7.36
C ILE A 177 -0.72 -2.99 -6.43
N PRO A 178 -0.93 -2.94 -5.11
CA PRO A 178 -0.34 -3.91 -4.19
C PRO A 178 -1.06 -5.26 -4.29
N ILE A 179 -0.44 -6.24 -4.93
CA ILE A 179 -0.97 -7.61 -5.01
C ILE A 179 -0.70 -8.35 -3.68
N ASP A 180 -1.66 -8.29 -2.76
CA ASP A 180 -1.64 -9.01 -1.49
C ASP A 180 -2.43 -10.33 -1.55
N SER A 181 -2.66 -10.97 -0.41
CA SER A 181 -3.43 -12.23 -0.36
C SER A 181 -4.91 -12.06 -0.67
N ARG A 182 -5.52 -10.90 -0.37
CA ARG A 182 -6.93 -10.60 -0.72
C ARG A 182 -7.07 -10.45 -2.22
N ILE A 183 -6.18 -9.67 -2.84
CA ILE A 183 -6.11 -9.52 -4.30
C ILE A 183 -5.83 -10.86 -4.97
N THR A 184 -4.87 -11.63 -4.44
CA THR A 184 -4.50 -12.96 -4.95
C THR A 184 -5.70 -13.92 -4.91
N ASN A 185 -6.39 -14.02 -3.77
CA ASN A 185 -7.55 -14.89 -3.63
C ASN A 185 -8.67 -14.46 -4.57
N TRP A 186 -8.98 -13.16 -4.60
CA TRP A 186 -10.02 -12.63 -5.47
C TRP A 186 -9.71 -12.89 -6.95
N LEU A 187 -8.47 -12.68 -7.41
CA LEU A 187 -8.08 -12.93 -8.80
C LEU A 187 -8.11 -14.42 -9.16
N ASN A 188 -7.71 -15.30 -8.24
CA ASN A 188 -7.82 -16.75 -8.46
C ASN A 188 -9.30 -17.16 -8.62
N ASP A 189 -10.20 -16.67 -7.76
CA ASP A 189 -11.64 -16.93 -7.84
C ASP A 189 -12.29 -16.23 -9.05
N PHE A 190 -11.73 -15.09 -9.46
CA PHE A 190 -12.10 -14.39 -10.68
C PHE A 190 -11.82 -15.26 -11.93
N GLY A 191 -10.87 -16.18 -11.85
CA GLY A 191 -10.43 -16.99 -12.99
C GLY A 191 -9.26 -16.34 -13.74
N PHE A 192 -8.40 -15.61 -13.03
CA PHE A 192 -7.15 -15.11 -13.61
C PHE A 192 -6.37 -16.30 -14.22
N PRO A 193 -5.80 -16.16 -15.44
CA PRO A 193 -5.38 -17.31 -16.25
C PRO A 193 -4.16 -18.06 -15.70
N MET A 194 -3.58 -17.58 -14.59
CA MET A 194 -2.54 -18.28 -13.85
C MET A 194 -2.87 -18.27 -12.37
N LYS A 195 -2.59 -19.39 -11.70
CA LYS A 195 -2.71 -19.46 -10.24
C LYS A 195 -1.68 -18.56 -9.58
N LEU A 196 -2.17 -17.58 -8.83
CA LEU A 196 -1.34 -16.62 -8.12
C LEU A 196 -0.99 -17.15 -6.72
N THR A 197 0.29 -17.01 -6.34
CA THR A 197 0.78 -17.35 -4.99
C THR A 197 1.72 -16.26 -4.49
N SER A 198 1.79 -16.10 -3.16
CA SER A 198 2.68 -15.11 -2.54
C SER A 198 4.16 -15.36 -2.83
N LEU A 199 4.57 -16.61 -3.03
CA LEU A 199 5.95 -16.97 -3.35
C LEU A 199 6.34 -16.51 -4.75
N SER A 200 5.48 -16.72 -5.75
CA SER A 200 5.77 -16.26 -7.12
C SER A 200 5.81 -14.73 -7.20
N LEU A 201 4.94 -14.05 -6.44
CA LEU A 201 4.87 -12.58 -6.40
C LEU A 201 6.05 -11.90 -5.67
N SER A 202 6.98 -12.65 -5.07
CA SER A 202 8.23 -12.05 -4.59
C SER A 202 9.24 -11.79 -5.71
N ASP A 203 9.11 -12.47 -6.86
CA ASP A 203 9.92 -12.18 -8.05
C ASP A 203 9.37 -10.94 -8.76
N VAL A 204 10.24 -9.97 -9.02
CA VAL A 204 9.84 -8.67 -9.59
C VAL A 204 9.32 -8.80 -11.03
N GLY A 205 9.91 -9.69 -11.84
CA GLY A 205 9.49 -9.90 -13.21
C GLY A 205 8.11 -10.54 -13.28
N TYR A 206 7.87 -11.56 -12.45
CA TYR A 206 6.56 -12.17 -12.30
C TYR A 206 5.53 -11.19 -11.74
N TYR A 207 5.91 -10.37 -10.75
CA TYR A 207 5.03 -9.34 -10.21
C TYR A 207 4.60 -8.34 -11.28
N HIS A 208 5.54 -7.83 -12.08
CA HIS A 208 5.25 -6.93 -13.19
C HIS A 208 4.34 -7.58 -14.22
N PHE A 209 4.59 -8.85 -14.57
CA PHE A 209 3.75 -9.59 -15.50
C PHE A 209 2.30 -9.67 -15.02
N VAL A 210 2.07 -10.04 -13.75
CA VAL A 210 0.72 -10.11 -13.17
C VAL A 210 0.10 -8.71 -13.08
N SER A 211 0.86 -7.71 -12.62
CA SER A 211 0.42 -6.31 -12.54
C SER A 211 -0.02 -5.77 -13.90
N ASP A 212 0.71 -6.08 -14.97
CA ASP A 212 0.34 -5.71 -16.34
C ASP A 212 -0.99 -6.35 -16.77
N GLY A 213 -1.25 -7.61 -16.41
CA GLY A 213 -2.55 -8.24 -16.65
C GLY A 213 -3.70 -7.53 -15.92
N ILE A 214 -3.52 -7.20 -14.65
CA ILE A 214 -4.51 -6.47 -13.85
C ILE A 214 -4.75 -5.07 -14.42
N GLN A 215 -3.69 -4.36 -14.82
CA GLN A 215 -3.77 -3.02 -15.39
C GLN A 215 -4.50 -3.03 -16.74
N ASN A 216 -4.24 -4.02 -17.60
CA ASN A 216 -5.00 -4.20 -18.86
C ASN A 216 -6.49 -4.45 -18.58
N LEU A 217 -6.80 -5.27 -17.58
CA LEU A 217 -8.18 -5.54 -17.17
C LEU A 217 -8.89 -4.27 -16.68
N CYS A 218 -8.23 -3.48 -15.84
CA CYS A 218 -8.74 -2.20 -15.32
C CYS A 218 -8.97 -1.19 -16.45
N GLU A 219 -8.01 -1.07 -17.38
CA GLU A 219 -8.11 -0.17 -18.53
C GLU A 219 -9.32 -0.50 -19.41
N LYS A 220 -9.53 -1.78 -19.74
CA LYS A 220 -10.72 -2.22 -20.50
C LYS A 220 -12.02 -1.96 -19.75
N ALA A 221 -12.00 -2.09 -18.42
CA ALA A 221 -13.15 -1.80 -17.58
C ALA A 221 -13.38 -0.29 -17.36
N LYS A 222 -12.42 0.58 -17.72
CA LYS A 222 -12.40 2.03 -17.45
C LYS A 222 -12.39 2.34 -15.96
N ILE A 223 -11.60 1.59 -15.19
CA ILE A 223 -11.33 1.87 -13.78
C ILE A 223 -9.82 1.96 -13.54
N PHE A 224 -9.43 2.61 -12.46
CA PHE A 224 -8.01 2.62 -12.04
C PHE A 224 -7.69 1.41 -11.15
N PRO A 225 -6.50 0.80 -11.29
CA PRO A 225 -6.03 -0.29 -10.42
C PRO A 225 -6.13 0.02 -8.92
N CYS A 226 -5.86 1.26 -8.50
CA CYS A 226 -6.01 1.65 -7.09
C CYS A 226 -7.46 1.60 -6.57
N ILE A 227 -8.45 1.74 -7.47
CA ILE A 227 -9.88 1.63 -7.15
C ILE A 227 -10.29 0.16 -7.06
N LEU A 228 -9.82 -0.66 -8.01
CA LEU A 228 -10.05 -2.11 -7.94
C LEU A 228 -9.48 -2.70 -6.64
N ASP A 229 -8.26 -2.29 -6.29
CA ASP A 229 -7.63 -2.66 -5.03
C ASP A 229 -8.50 -2.34 -3.82
N ALA A 230 -8.99 -1.10 -3.70
CA ALA A 230 -9.82 -0.70 -2.57
C ALA A 230 -11.16 -1.43 -2.52
N ALA A 231 -11.80 -1.66 -3.68
CA ALA A 231 -13.04 -2.41 -3.76
C ALA A 231 -12.84 -3.85 -3.29
N ILE A 232 -11.84 -4.56 -3.82
CA ILE A 232 -11.53 -5.93 -3.39
C ILE A 232 -11.12 -5.95 -1.92
N PHE A 233 -10.27 -5.02 -1.47
CA PHE A 233 -9.81 -5.00 -0.08
C PHE A 233 -10.99 -4.86 0.90
N SER A 234 -11.90 -3.94 0.60
CA SER A 234 -13.06 -3.67 1.45
C SER A 234 -14.12 -4.78 1.43
N SER A 235 -14.20 -5.57 0.36
CA SER A 235 -15.13 -6.70 0.27
C SER A 235 -14.85 -7.82 1.28
N PHE A 236 -13.68 -7.83 1.93
CA PHE A 236 -13.32 -8.76 3.00
C PHE A 236 -13.57 -8.22 4.41
N ASP A 237 -14.11 -7.00 4.54
CA ASP A 237 -14.30 -6.31 5.81
C ASP A 237 -15.78 -6.05 6.15
N ASN A 238 -16.72 -6.77 5.52
CA ASN A 238 -18.14 -6.85 5.91
C ASN A 238 -18.83 -5.48 6.14
N ASP A 239 -18.55 -4.50 5.28
CA ASP A 239 -19.11 -3.13 5.38
C ASP A 239 -18.79 -2.39 6.70
N GLU A 240 -17.72 -2.77 7.40
CA GLU A 240 -17.30 -2.13 8.65
C GLU A 240 -16.57 -0.78 8.43
N TRP A 241 -16.37 -0.34 7.19
CA TRP A 241 -15.63 0.90 6.87
C TRP A 241 -16.52 2.14 7.03
N THR A 242 -16.08 3.08 7.86
CA THR A 242 -16.69 4.41 8.05
C THR A 242 -15.65 5.49 7.83
N TYR A 243 -16.07 6.75 7.58
CA TYR A 243 -15.11 7.85 7.39
C TYR A 243 -14.23 8.11 8.62
N GLU A 244 -14.68 7.75 9.82
CA GLU A 244 -13.91 7.89 11.06
C GLU A 244 -12.84 6.82 11.22
N ASN A 245 -13.01 5.66 10.57
CA ASN A 245 -12.10 4.53 10.72
C ASN A 245 -11.19 4.29 9.49
N THR A 246 -11.34 5.09 8.43
CA THR A 246 -10.36 5.19 7.36
C THR A 246 -9.05 5.80 7.89
N ILE A 247 -7.92 5.19 7.52
CA ILE A 247 -6.57 5.58 7.98
C ILE A 247 -5.99 6.73 7.11
N PHE A 248 -6.66 7.07 6.01
CA PHE A 248 -6.20 7.97 4.96
C PHE A 248 -7.24 9.03 4.63
#